data_AF-A0A947CP15-F1
#
_entry.id   AF-A0A947CP15-F1
#
_cell.length_a   1.000
_cell.length_b   1.000
_cell.length_c   1.000
_cell.angle_alpha   90.00
_cell.angle_beta   90.00
_cell.angle_gamma   90.00
#
_symmetry.space_group_name_H-M   'P 1'
#
loop_
_entity.id
_entity.type
_entity.pdbx_description
1 polymer ?
#
loop_
_entity_poly.entity_id
_entity_poly.type
_entity_poly.pdbx_seq_one_letter_code
_entity_poly.pdbx_strand_id
1 'polypeptide(L)'
;HRLETMLADDPELMRHLHRRQDRLQRRRDLYHIRLAHALDAARELLRLPGTHRDLEAAREDAIRTVHAIDDHHVERVQDLDRAFKEDFDVGARPALAYHRQELAEMLGACDAIAVAGGHVGRLLEQLRLFDLGAALGARPVIAWSAGAMALGRRVVLFHDAPPQGPGDAEVHDVGLARYDGFLPLPHARHRLRLDDPVRVGLFARRFAEVRCVAMDEGARLLVTEDGLQHATGCRWLQPDGTVVDTPATSGAPA
;
A
#
# COMPACT_ATOMS: atom_id res chain seq x y z
N HIS A 1 -2.11 5.48 23.09
CA HIS A 1 -1.80 5.04 24.48
C HIS A 1 -0.50 4.23 24.57
N ARG A 2 -0.43 2.93 24.17
CA ARG A 2 0.80 2.11 24.34
C ARG A 2 2.09 2.71 23.74
N LEU A 3 2.05 3.13 22.47
CA LEU A 3 3.20 3.75 21.81
C LEU A 3 3.63 5.06 22.51
N GLU A 4 2.66 5.90 22.88
CA GLU A 4 2.95 7.19 23.51
C GLU A 4 3.61 7.01 24.89
N THR A 5 3.12 6.07 25.70
CA THR A 5 3.72 5.71 26.98
C THR A 5 5.15 5.21 26.79
N MET A 6 5.37 4.26 25.88
CA MET A 6 6.71 3.73 25.60
C MET A 6 7.68 4.82 25.12
N LEU A 7 7.24 5.74 24.27
CA LEU A 7 8.09 6.84 23.78
C LEU A 7 8.37 7.90 24.84
N ALA A 8 7.46 8.10 25.80
CA ALA A 8 7.70 8.99 26.94
C ALA A 8 8.80 8.43 27.86
N ASP A 9 8.80 7.11 28.06
CA ASP A 9 9.79 6.41 28.89
C ASP A 9 11.12 6.17 28.16
N ASP A 10 11.15 6.33 26.83
CA ASP A 10 12.34 6.17 25.99
C ASP A 10 12.61 7.37 25.04
N PRO A 11 13.18 8.47 25.57
CA PRO A 11 13.46 9.67 24.78
C PRO A 11 14.52 9.46 23.68
N GLU A 12 15.37 8.43 23.81
CA GLU A 12 16.35 8.08 22.80
C GLU A 12 15.68 7.44 21.58
N LEU A 13 14.81 6.45 21.81
CA LEU A 13 13.97 5.84 20.77
C LEU A 13 13.14 6.91 20.06
N MET A 14 12.49 7.80 20.81
CA MET A 14 11.72 8.91 20.22
C MET A 14 12.58 9.77 19.27
N ARG A 15 13.77 10.20 19.70
CA ARG A 15 14.67 11.01 18.86
C ARG A 15 15.14 10.27 17.60
N HIS A 16 15.38 8.96 17.69
CA HIS A 16 15.78 8.14 16.54
C HIS A 16 14.62 7.96 15.55
N LEU A 17 13.40 7.67 16.03
CA LEU A 17 12.21 7.55 15.18
C LEU A 17 11.86 8.87 14.49
N HIS A 18 11.92 10.01 15.19
CA HIS A 18 11.71 11.32 14.58
C HIS A 18 12.73 11.62 13.48
N ARG A 19 14.03 11.38 13.74
CA ARG A 19 15.07 11.57 12.70
C ARG A 19 14.84 10.68 11.48
N ARG A 20 14.40 9.42 11.68
CA ARG A 20 14.01 8.53 10.59
C ARG A 20 12.84 9.12 9.79
N GLN A 21 11.80 9.58 10.47
CA GLN A 21 10.61 10.16 9.84
C GLN A 21 10.94 11.42 9.02
N ASP A 22 11.78 12.31 9.54
CA ASP A 22 12.22 13.51 8.81
C ASP A 22 13.01 13.18 7.54
N ARG A 23 13.81 12.11 7.56
CA ARG A 23 14.53 11.63 6.37
C ARG A 23 13.57 11.00 5.35
N LEU A 24 12.59 10.23 5.79
CA LEU A 24 11.56 9.65 4.93
C LEU A 24 10.71 10.74 4.27
N GLN A 25 10.29 11.75 5.02
CA GLN A 25 9.50 12.86 4.49
C GLN A 25 10.25 13.61 3.39
N ARG A 26 11.51 14.00 3.63
CA ARG A 26 12.33 14.67 2.61
C ARG A 26 12.51 13.84 1.33
N ARG A 27 12.62 12.51 1.45
CA ARG A 27 12.70 11.62 0.27
C ARG A 27 11.37 11.54 -0.47
N ARG A 28 10.26 11.50 0.26
CA ARG A 28 8.91 11.49 -0.30
C ARG A 28 8.63 12.78 -1.07
N ASP A 29 9.06 13.93 -0.56
CA ASP A 29 8.93 15.22 -1.26
C ASP A 29 9.64 15.20 -2.63
N LEU A 30 10.87 14.70 -2.69
CA LEU A 30 11.63 14.56 -3.94
C LEU A 30 10.99 13.55 -4.91
N TYR A 31 10.43 12.47 -4.37
CA TYR A 31 9.69 11.47 -5.15
C TYR A 31 8.44 12.09 -5.77
N HIS A 32 7.65 12.85 -5.00
CA HIS A 32 6.43 13.48 -5.50
C HIS A 32 6.70 14.46 -6.65
N ILE A 33 7.76 15.28 -6.56
CA ILE A 33 8.12 16.21 -7.63
C ILE A 33 8.39 15.45 -8.94
N ARG A 34 9.19 14.38 -8.88
CA ARG A 34 9.52 13.57 -10.06
C ARG A 34 8.31 12.83 -10.61
N LEU A 35 7.53 12.24 -9.70
CA LEU A 35 6.36 11.45 -10.04
C LEU A 35 5.29 12.29 -10.74
N ALA A 36 5.00 13.49 -10.24
CA ALA A 36 3.98 14.37 -10.79
C ALA A 36 4.23 14.65 -12.28
N HIS A 37 5.45 15.08 -12.63
CA HIS A 37 5.81 15.34 -14.03
C HIS A 37 5.73 14.09 -14.92
N ALA A 38 6.14 12.92 -14.41
CA ALA A 38 6.05 11.67 -15.17
C ALA A 38 4.60 11.24 -15.39
N LEU A 39 3.74 11.40 -14.38
CA LEU A 39 2.32 11.08 -14.49
C LEU A 39 1.60 12.05 -15.44
N ASP A 40 1.93 13.33 -15.41
CA ASP A 40 1.35 14.31 -16.33
C ASP A 40 1.71 13.98 -17.79
N ALA A 41 2.98 13.70 -18.07
CA ALA A 41 3.42 13.26 -19.39
C ALA A 41 2.70 11.96 -19.83
N ALA A 42 2.57 10.98 -18.94
CA ALA A 42 1.85 9.74 -19.24
C ALA A 42 0.37 9.97 -19.55
N ARG A 43 -0.30 10.85 -18.79
CA ARG A 43 -1.70 11.23 -19.02
C ARG A 43 -1.89 11.95 -20.35
N GLU A 44 -0.97 12.85 -20.71
CA GLU A 44 -1.01 13.57 -21.99
C GLU A 44 -0.91 12.58 -23.16
N LEU A 45 0.06 11.66 -23.13
CA LEU A 45 0.24 10.65 -24.18
C LEU A 45 -0.93 9.66 -24.28
N LEU A 46 -1.53 9.30 -23.15
CA LEU A 46 -2.72 8.44 -23.11
C LEU A 46 -3.97 9.13 -23.67
N ARG A 47 -4.06 10.47 -23.61
CA ARG A 47 -5.19 11.24 -24.18
C ARG A 47 -5.11 11.43 -25.69
N LEU A 48 -3.93 11.36 -26.28
CA LEU A 48 -3.76 11.54 -27.73
C LEU A 48 -4.57 10.47 -28.48
N PRO A 49 -5.38 10.82 -29.49
CA PRO A 49 -6.12 9.83 -30.25
C PRO A 49 -5.19 9.03 -31.20
N GLY A 50 -5.52 7.76 -31.41
CA GLY A 50 -4.84 6.88 -32.36
C GLY A 50 -4.15 5.68 -31.73
N THR A 51 -3.73 4.74 -32.59
CA THR A 51 -3.15 3.44 -32.23
C THR A 51 -1.94 3.09 -33.11
N HIS A 52 -1.27 4.11 -33.67
CA HIS A 52 -0.09 3.88 -34.49
C HIS A 52 1.12 3.52 -33.61
N ARG A 53 2.03 2.73 -34.17
CA ARG A 53 3.13 2.08 -33.44
C ARG A 53 3.96 3.03 -32.58
N ASP A 54 4.29 4.22 -33.10
CA ASP A 54 5.13 5.19 -32.39
C ASP A 54 4.43 5.79 -31.17
N LEU A 55 3.11 6.01 -31.24
CA LEU A 55 2.32 6.49 -30.10
C LEU A 55 2.19 5.41 -29.02
N GLU A 56 1.96 4.15 -29.39
CA GLU A 56 1.92 3.06 -28.42
C GLU A 56 3.27 2.87 -27.71
N ALA A 57 4.37 2.93 -28.47
CA ALA A 57 5.71 2.92 -27.89
C ALA A 57 5.90 4.08 -26.91
N ALA A 58 5.57 5.32 -27.30
CA ALA A 58 5.67 6.47 -26.41
C ALA A 58 4.83 6.33 -25.12
N ARG A 59 3.62 5.77 -25.24
CA ARG A 59 2.76 5.47 -24.08
C ARG A 59 3.40 4.44 -23.15
N GLU A 60 3.98 3.37 -23.67
CA GLU A 60 4.68 2.36 -22.87
C GLU A 60 5.94 2.93 -22.21
N ASP A 61 6.73 3.73 -22.93
CA ASP A 61 7.92 4.42 -22.41
C ASP A 61 7.57 5.33 -21.23
N ALA A 62 6.45 6.04 -21.32
CA ALA A 62 5.96 6.88 -20.23
C ALA A 62 5.58 6.06 -18.99
N ILE A 63 4.89 4.93 -19.15
CA ILE A 63 4.59 4.01 -18.04
C ILE A 63 5.88 3.45 -17.41
N ARG A 64 6.84 3.00 -18.24
CA ARG A 64 8.14 2.51 -17.74
C ARG A 64 8.91 3.58 -16.96
N THR A 65 8.79 4.84 -17.37
CA THR A 65 9.38 5.97 -16.62
C THR A 65 8.75 6.10 -15.24
N VAL A 66 7.43 5.97 -15.12
CA VAL A 66 6.72 5.97 -13.84
C VAL A 66 7.17 4.79 -12.97
N HIS A 67 7.27 3.57 -13.53
CA HIS A 67 7.77 2.39 -12.81
C HIS A 67 9.18 2.62 -12.26
N ALA A 68 10.10 3.15 -13.07
CA ALA A 68 11.47 3.41 -12.64
C ALA A 68 11.54 4.43 -11.48
N ILE A 69 10.63 5.41 -11.44
CA ILE A 69 10.53 6.36 -10.32
C ILE A 69 10.02 5.67 -9.06
N ASP A 70 9.01 4.81 -9.18
CA ASP A 70 8.44 4.04 -8.08
C ASP A 70 9.43 3.03 -7.50
N ASP A 71 10.09 2.25 -8.35
CA ASP A 71 11.07 1.25 -7.92
C ASP A 71 12.25 1.90 -7.22
N HIS A 72 12.80 2.98 -7.78
CA HIS A 72 13.84 3.74 -7.11
C HIS A 72 13.37 4.35 -5.78
N HIS A 73 12.10 4.77 -5.67
CA HIS A 73 11.57 5.24 -4.39
C HIS A 73 11.53 4.13 -3.34
N VAL A 74 11.01 2.95 -3.70
CA VAL A 74 10.93 1.79 -2.82
C VAL A 74 12.31 1.34 -2.36
N GLU A 75 13.28 1.20 -3.27
CA GLU A 75 14.66 0.87 -2.95
C GLU A 75 15.25 1.85 -1.93
N ARG A 76 15.03 3.15 -2.13
CA ARG A 76 15.53 4.19 -1.23
C ARG A 76 14.85 4.14 0.14
N VAL A 77 13.56 3.85 0.23
CA VAL A 77 12.89 3.67 1.53
C VAL A 77 13.48 2.46 2.26
N GLN A 78 13.66 1.34 1.56
CA GLN A 78 14.23 0.12 2.12
C GLN A 78 15.69 0.27 2.58
N ASP A 79 16.52 0.99 1.80
CA ASP A 79 17.90 1.29 2.17
C ASP A 79 17.97 2.12 3.46
N LEU A 80 17.05 3.07 3.62
CA LEU A 80 16.96 3.90 4.83
C LEU A 80 16.53 3.06 6.03
N ASP A 81 15.55 2.18 5.85
CA ASP A 81 15.11 1.26 6.90
C ASP A 81 16.18 0.27 7.32
N ARG A 82 16.98 -0.23 6.36
CA ARG A 82 18.13 -1.10 6.64
C ARG A 82 19.20 -0.36 7.43
N ALA A 83 19.63 0.80 6.94
CA ALA A 83 20.63 1.63 7.63
C ALA A 83 20.17 2.02 9.03
N PHE A 84 18.88 2.36 9.20
CA PHE A 84 18.33 2.67 10.52
C PHE A 84 18.41 1.49 11.49
N LYS A 85 18.14 0.26 11.04
CA LYS A 85 18.24 -0.96 11.86
C LYS A 85 19.70 -1.31 12.19
N GLU A 86 20.63 -1.03 11.27
CA GLU A 86 22.07 -1.23 11.49
C GLU A 86 22.64 -0.21 12.48
N ASP A 87 22.23 1.05 12.37
CA ASP A 87 22.68 2.16 13.22
C ASP A 87 22.02 2.15 14.61
N PHE A 88 20.81 1.61 14.73
CA PHE A 88 20.01 1.65 15.95
C PHE A 88 19.14 0.40 16.10
N ASP A 89 19.59 -0.50 16.98
CA ASP A 89 18.82 -1.71 17.32
C ASP A 89 17.61 -1.36 18.20
N VAL A 90 16.53 -0.99 17.53
CA VAL A 90 15.23 -0.73 18.14
C VAL A 90 14.72 -1.98 18.89
N GLY A 91 15.00 -3.19 18.39
CA GLY A 91 14.51 -4.44 18.95
C GLY A 91 15.15 -4.79 20.30
N ALA A 92 16.40 -4.40 20.52
CA ALA A 92 17.11 -4.58 21.78
C ALA A 92 16.66 -3.62 22.91
N ARG A 93 15.82 -2.61 22.62
CA ARG A 93 15.33 -1.68 23.65
C ARG A 93 14.42 -2.44 24.64
N PRO A 94 14.71 -2.44 25.96
CA PRO A 94 13.96 -3.23 26.93
C PRO A 94 12.45 -2.95 26.94
N ALA A 95 12.05 -1.68 26.83
CA ALA A 95 10.65 -1.29 26.81
C ALA A 95 9.91 -1.85 25.59
N LEU A 96 10.56 -1.87 24.42
CA LEU A 96 9.96 -2.43 23.22
C LEU A 96 9.94 -3.96 23.26
N ALA A 97 11.02 -4.60 23.71
CA ALA A 97 11.10 -6.04 23.85
C ALA A 97 9.98 -6.58 24.76
N TYR A 98 9.75 -5.92 25.90
CA TYR A 98 8.65 -6.23 26.81
C TYR A 98 7.29 -6.15 26.09
N HIS A 99 7.00 -5.04 25.42
CA HIS A 99 5.72 -4.88 24.73
C HIS A 99 5.55 -5.83 23.53
N ARG A 100 6.62 -6.19 22.83
CA ARG A 100 6.57 -7.19 21.75
C ARG A 100 6.22 -8.56 22.28
N GLN A 101 6.86 -8.98 23.38
CA GLN A 101 6.56 -10.26 24.02
C GLN A 101 5.11 -10.31 24.51
N GLU A 102 4.68 -9.27 25.24
CA GLU A 102 3.30 -9.16 25.75
C GLU A 102 2.27 -9.24 24.60
N LEU A 103 2.50 -8.53 23.49
CA LEU A 103 1.61 -8.58 22.32
C LEU A 103 1.64 -9.94 21.63
N ALA A 104 2.80 -10.59 21.54
CA ALA A 104 2.91 -11.93 20.97
C ALA A 104 2.14 -12.97 21.80
N GLU A 105 2.19 -12.87 23.13
CA GLU A 105 1.40 -13.72 24.04
C GLU A 105 -0.10 -13.49 23.89
N MET A 106 -0.54 -12.22 23.86
CA MET A 106 -1.95 -11.86 23.65
C MET A 106 -2.47 -12.38 22.31
N LEU A 107 -1.73 -12.14 21.23
CA LEU A 107 -2.09 -12.63 19.89
C LEU A 107 -1.98 -14.17 19.79
N GLY A 108 -1.10 -14.77 20.59
CA GLY A 108 -0.92 -16.20 20.72
C GLY A 108 -2.19 -16.92 21.15
N ALA A 109 -2.99 -16.28 22.00
CA ALA A 109 -4.26 -16.78 22.52
C ALA A 109 -5.47 -16.50 21.60
N CYS A 110 -5.28 -15.86 20.44
CA CYS A 110 -6.37 -15.53 19.51
C CYS A 110 -6.51 -16.56 18.38
N ASP A 111 -7.75 -16.93 18.06
CA ASP A 111 -8.08 -17.78 16.91
C ASP A 111 -8.05 -17.02 15.58
N ALA A 112 -8.27 -15.70 15.61
CA ALA A 112 -8.24 -14.83 14.44
C ALA A 112 -7.85 -13.41 14.85
N ILE A 113 -7.31 -12.63 13.90
CA ILE A 113 -6.83 -11.28 14.15
C ILE A 113 -7.55 -10.30 13.24
N ALA A 114 -8.08 -9.23 13.84
CA ALA A 114 -8.71 -8.13 13.11
C ALA A 114 -7.75 -6.94 12.98
N VAL A 115 -7.47 -6.50 11.75
CA VAL A 115 -6.63 -5.33 11.47
C VAL A 115 -7.51 -4.21 10.89
N ALA A 116 -7.79 -3.23 11.75
CA ALA A 116 -8.67 -2.13 11.41
C ALA A 116 -8.06 -1.12 10.43
N GLY A 117 -8.93 -0.31 9.85
CA GLY A 117 -8.57 0.88 9.07
C GLY A 117 -8.01 2.04 9.91
N GLY A 118 -7.70 3.15 9.25
CA GLY A 118 -7.12 4.35 9.86
C GLY A 118 -6.11 5.01 8.93
N HIS A 119 -5.08 5.64 9.50
CA HIS A 119 -3.95 6.16 8.73
C HIS A 119 -2.95 5.04 8.45
N VAL A 120 -2.84 4.59 7.18
CA VAL A 120 -2.02 3.40 6.83
C VAL A 120 -0.55 3.55 7.19
N GLY A 121 0.07 4.73 7.00
CA GLY A 121 1.46 4.96 7.41
C GLY A 121 1.69 4.73 8.91
N ARG A 122 0.86 5.32 9.78
CA ARG A 122 0.93 5.11 11.24
C ARG A 122 0.66 3.66 11.63
N LEU A 123 -0.31 3.02 10.97
CA LEU A 123 -0.62 1.61 11.19
C LEU A 123 0.58 0.71 10.84
N LEU A 124 1.17 0.91 9.67
CA LEU A 124 2.32 0.12 9.20
C LEU A 124 3.54 0.33 10.09
N GLU A 125 3.81 1.56 10.51
CA GLU A 125 4.87 1.87 11.47
C GLU A 125 4.67 1.12 12.79
N GLN A 126 3.46 1.11 13.33
CA GLN A 126 3.16 0.38 14.57
C GLN A 126 3.27 -1.13 14.40
N LEU A 127 2.71 -1.67 13.31
CA LEU A 127 2.79 -3.10 13.00
C LEU A 127 4.26 -3.57 12.89
N ARG A 128 5.13 -2.77 12.26
CA ARG A 128 6.57 -3.08 12.15
C ARG A 128 7.31 -2.87 13.47
N LEU A 129 7.02 -1.77 14.18
CA LEU A 129 7.69 -1.44 15.44
C LEU A 129 7.45 -2.52 16.49
N PHE A 130 6.22 -3.03 16.61
CA PHE A 130 5.87 -4.11 17.51
C PHE A 130 6.06 -5.52 16.91
N ASP A 131 6.69 -5.63 15.75
CA ASP A 131 6.95 -6.91 15.06
C ASP A 131 5.71 -7.79 14.88
N LEU A 132 4.55 -7.14 14.67
CA LEU A 132 3.27 -7.82 14.61
C LEU A 132 3.13 -8.64 13.33
N GLY A 133 3.85 -8.30 12.26
CA GLY A 133 3.86 -9.11 11.03
C GLY A 133 4.27 -10.55 11.28
N ALA A 134 5.32 -10.78 12.10
CA ALA A 134 5.71 -12.12 12.52
C ALA A 134 4.68 -12.73 13.47
N ALA A 135 4.15 -11.93 14.41
CA ALA A 135 3.17 -12.41 15.40
C ALA A 135 1.84 -12.87 14.79
N LEU A 136 1.42 -12.31 13.64
CA LEU A 136 0.21 -12.76 12.93
C LEU A 136 0.27 -14.26 12.61
N GLY A 137 1.44 -14.76 12.19
CA GLY A 137 1.65 -16.16 11.82
C GLY A 137 0.66 -16.64 10.74
N ALA A 138 0.29 -17.92 10.81
CA ALA A 138 -0.66 -18.56 9.89
C ALA A 138 -2.15 -18.26 10.20
N ARG A 139 -2.44 -17.46 11.24
CA ARG A 139 -3.81 -17.23 11.70
C ARG A 139 -4.65 -16.53 10.64
N PRO A 140 -5.98 -16.78 10.62
CA PRO A 140 -6.92 -15.98 9.85
C PRO A 140 -6.82 -14.50 10.22
N VAL A 141 -6.74 -13.64 9.21
CA VAL A 141 -6.69 -12.18 9.37
C VAL A 141 -7.87 -11.54 8.66
N ILE A 142 -8.64 -10.74 9.39
CA ILE A 142 -9.76 -9.95 8.87
C ILE A 142 -9.30 -8.50 8.85
N ALA A 143 -9.19 -7.91 7.65
CA ALA A 143 -8.68 -6.55 7.52
C ALA A 143 -9.58 -5.69 6.64
N TRP A 144 -9.68 -4.40 6.97
CA TRP A 144 -10.47 -3.45 6.20
C TRP A 144 -9.75 -2.12 6.02
N SER A 145 -10.08 -1.42 4.93
CA SER A 145 -9.51 -0.11 4.61
C SER A 145 -7.96 -0.12 4.65
N ALA A 146 -7.34 0.75 5.45
CA ALA A 146 -5.89 0.79 5.62
C ALA A 146 -5.28 -0.53 6.12
N GLY A 147 -6.01 -1.32 6.91
CA GLY A 147 -5.55 -2.62 7.36
C GLY A 147 -5.35 -3.59 6.20
N ALA A 148 -6.28 -3.62 5.26
CA ALA A 148 -6.15 -4.43 4.05
C ALA A 148 -4.92 -3.99 3.23
N MET A 149 -4.75 -2.68 3.05
CA MET A 149 -3.59 -2.12 2.32
C MET A 149 -2.25 -2.46 3.00
N ALA A 150 -2.16 -2.35 4.33
CA ALA A 150 -0.94 -2.62 5.09
C ALA A 150 -0.49 -4.09 4.99
N LEU A 151 -1.42 -5.02 4.78
CA LEU A 151 -1.14 -6.45 4.63
C LEU A 151 -0.63 -6.83 3.23
N GLY A 152 -0.75 -5.96 2.23
CA GLY A 152 -0.26 -6.23 0.87
C GLY A 152 1.26 -6.19 0.75
N ARG A 153 1.78 -6.45 -0.45
CA ARG A 153 3.22 -6.27 -0.75
C ARG A 153 3.62 -4.81 -0.89
N ARG A 154 2.75 -4.00 -1.48
CA ARG A 154 2.93 -2.56 -1.68
C ARG A 154 1.78 -1.82 -1.03
N VAL A 155 2.09 -0.69 -0.41
CA VAL A 155 1.11 0.26 0.12
C VAL A 155 1.07 1.44 -0.84
N VAL A 156 -0.06 1.59 -1.55
CA VAL A 156 -0.29 2.69 -2.47
C VAL A 156 -1.29 3.65 -1.85
N LEU A 157 -0.94 4.93 -1.70
CA LEU A 157 -1.92 5.96 -1.36
C LEU A 157 -2.51 6.48 -2.67
N PHE A 158 -3.82 6.70 -2.67
CA PHE A 158 -4.52 7.13 -3.87
C PHE A 158 -5.67 8.05 -3.51
N HIS A 159 -5.69 9.20 -4.18
CA HIS A 159 -6.81 10.12 -4.18
C HIS A 159 -6.67 11.07 -5.38
N ASP A 160 -7.61 11.05 -6.32
CA ASP A 160 -7.53 11.86 -7.55
C ASP A 160 -7.89 13.34 -7.32
N ALA A 161 -8.71 13.63 -6.32
CA ALA A 161 -9.16 14.97 -5.96
C ALA A 161 -9.23 15.17 -4.43
N PRO A 162 -8.10 15.09 -3.70
CA PRO A 162 -8.06 15.45 -2.29
C PRO A 162 -8.41 16.94 -2.08
N PRO A 163 -8.80 17.34 -0.85
CA PRO A 163 -9.19 18.74 -0.56
C PRO A 163 -8.13 19.80 -0.93
N GLN A 164 -6.87 19.40 -1.07
CA GLN A 164 -5.73 20.29 -1.37
C GLN A 164 -5.46 20.45 -2.88
N GLY A 165 -6.22 19.80 -3.77
CA GLY A 165 -6.06 19.90 -5.23
C GLY A 165 -6.05 18.52 -5.93
N PRO A 166 -5.78 18.45 -7.25
CA PRO A 166 -5.58 17.18 -7.93
C PRO A 166 -4.47 16.37 -7.28
N GLY A 167 -4.74 15.11 -6.99
CA GLY A 167 -3.81 14.20 -6.35
C GLY A 167 -3.34 13.11 -7.31
N ASP A 168 -2.12 12.66 -7.06
CA ASP A 168 -1.52 11.51 -7.72
C ASP A 168 -1.50 10.32 -6.78
N ALA A 169 -1.76 9.13 -7.31
CA ALA A 169 -1.46 7.93 -6.56
C ALA A 169 0.04 7.83 -6.33
N GLU A 170 0.46 7.38 -5.15
CA GLU A 170 1.86 7.29 -4.76
C GLU A 170 2.13 5.92 -4.12
N VAL A 171 3.31 5.36 -4.41
CA VAL A 171 3.82 4.21 -3.66
C VAL A 171 4.38 4.76 -2.36
N HIS A 172 3.74 4.44 -1.25
CA HIS A 172 4.10 4.96 0.07
C HIS A 172 5.22 4.16 0.73
N ASP A 173 5.09 2.84 0.71
CA ASP A 173 6.04 1.89 1.30
C ASP A 173 5.70 0.46 0.81
N VAL A 174 6.48 -0.54 1.23
CA VAL A 174 6.10 -1.95 1.17
C VAL A 174 5.16 -2.29 2.34
N GLY A 175 4.24 -3.25 2.17
CA GLY A 175 3.40 -3.71 3.28
C GLY A 175 4.03 -4.87 4.04
N LEU A 176 3.21 -5.64 4.75
CA LEU A 176 3.62 -6.86 5.45
C LEU A 176 3.68 -8.10 4.55
N ALA A 177 3.29 -7.98 3.28
CA ALA A 177 3.35 -9.06 2.29
C ALA A 177 2.60 -10.36 2.70
N ARG A 178 1.43 -10.22 3.35
CA ARG A 178 0.59 -11.34 3.78
C ARG A 178 -0.22 -11.95 2.64
N TYR A 179 -0.47 -11.18 1.58
CA TYR A 179 -1.08 -11.65 0.34
C TYR A 179 -0.36 -11.05 -0.88
N ASP A 180 -0.59 -11.65 -2.04
CA ASP A 180 0.00 -11.24 -3.32
C ASP A 180 -1.05 -11.32 -4.47
N GLY A 181 -0.69 -10.80 -5.64
CA GLY A 181 -1.46 -10.91 -6.87
C GLY A 181 -2.54 -9.85 -7.06
N PHE A 182 -2.83 -9.05 -6.04
CA PHE A 182 -3.78 -7.94 -6.14
C PHE A 182 -3.42 -6.75 -5.24
N LEU A 183 -3.91 -5.57 -5.62
CA LEU A 183 -3.82 -4.32 -4.89
C LEU A 183 -5.24 -3.87 -4.51
N PRO A 184 -5.66 -4.01 -3.24
CA PRO A 184 -6.96 -3.54 -2.83
C PRO A 184 -6.99 -2.01 -2.80
N LEU A 185 -8.07 -1.44 -3.31
CA LEU A 185 -8.34 0.00 -3.35
C LEU A 185 -9.64 0.28 -2.58
N PRO A 186 -9.58 0.35 -1.23
CA PRO A 186 -10.75 0.63 -0.41
C PRO A 186 -11.32 2.03 -0.65
N HIS A 187 -12.65 2.13 -0.58
CA HIS A 187 -13.43 3.35 -0.83
C HIS A 187 -13.15 3.97 -2.20
N ALA A 188 -12.96 3.12 -3.21
CA ALA A 188 -12.51 3.53 -4.54
C ALA A 188 -13.42 4.61 -5.16
N ARG A 189 -14.75 4.50 -5.04
CA ARG A 189 -15.68 5.47 -5.62
C ARG A 189 -15.51 6.90 -5.12
N HIS A 190 -14.96 7.05 -3.91
CA HIS A 190 -14.77 8.35 -3.26
C HIS A 190 -13.36 8.92 -3.49
N ARG A 191 -12.43 8.09 -3.94
CA ARG A 191 -11.00 8.43 -4.04
C ARG A 191 -10.50 8.45 -5.48
N LEU A 192 -11.11 7.66 -6.36
CA LEU A 192 -10.69 7.48 -7.75
C LEU A 192 -11.80 7.94 -8.70
N ARG A 193 -11.41 8.56 -9.80
CA ARG A 193 -12.28 8.88 -10.94
C ARG A 193 -12.42 7.64 -11.81
N LEU A 194 -13.26 6.70 -11.37
CA LEU A 194 -13.47 5.41 -12.02
C LEU A 194 -14.17 5.52 -13.39
N ASP A 195 -14.68 6.70 -13.72
CA ASP A 195 -15.29 7.08 -14.99
C ASP A 195 -14.28 7.70 -15.99
N ASP A 196 -13.06 8.02 -15.54
CA ASP A 196 -11.98 8.56 -16.39
C ASP A 196 -11.10 7.40 -16.90
N PRO A 197 -11.27 6.95 -18.16
CA PRO A 197 -10.53 5.81 -18.69
C PRO A 197 -9.02 6.05 -18.75
N VAL A 198 -8.59 7.30 -18.88
CA VAL A 198 -7.15 7.63 -18.88
C VAL A 198 -6.57 7.41 -17.48
N ARG A 199 -7.27 7.83 -16.43
CA ARG A 199 -6.83 7.60 -15.05
C ARG A 199 -6.87 6.12 -14.68
N VAL A 200 -7.95 5.42 -15.02
CA VAL A 200 -8.08 3.98 -14.77
C VAL A 200 -6.99 3.20 -15.50
N GLY A 201 -6.81 3.46 -16.80
CA GLY A 201 -5.83 2.76 -17.63
C GLY A 201 -4.40 3.04 -17.19
N LEU A 202 -4.08 4.30 -16.86
CA LEU A 202 -2.78 4.67 -16.28
C LEU A 202 -2.52 3.91 -14.97
N PHE A 203 -3.49 3.90 -14.05
CA PHE A 203 -3.34 3.22 -12.75
C PHE A 203 -3.15 1.71 -12.94
N ALA A 204 -3.96 1.07 -13.78
CA ALA A 204 -3.88 -0.36 -14.04
C ALA A 204 -2.57 -0.76 -14.74
N ARG A 205 -2.10 0.03 -15.72
CA ARG A 205 -0.81 -0.19 -16.39
C ARG A 205 0.38 0.02 -15.46
N ARG A 206 0.28 1.02 -14.57
CA ARG A 206 1.31 1.33 -13.57
C ARG A 206 1.56 0.20 -12.56
N PHE A 207 0.53 -0.58 -12.26
CA PHE A 207 0.60 -1.67 -11.30
C PHE A 207 0.29 -3.02 -11.96
N ALA A 208 0.68 -3.19 -13.23
CA ALA A 208 0.29 -4.33 -14.06
C ALA A 208 0.79 -5.69 -13.52
N GLU A 209 1.74 -5.71 -12.58
CA GLU A 209 2.16 -6.94 -11.91
C GLU A 209 1.07 -7.54 -11.01
N VAL A 210 0.07 -6.75 -10.63
CA VAL A 210 -1.01 -7.16 -9.72
C VAL A 210 -2.37 -6.67 -10.22
N ARG A 211 -3.45 -7.36 -9.83
CA ARG A 211 -4.81 -6.91 -10.14
C ARG A 211 -5.18 -5.71 -9.27
N CYS A 212 -5.49 -4.57 -9.86
CA CYS A 212 -6.01 -3.40 -9.14
C CYS A 212 -7.50 -3.60 -8.83
N VAL A 213 -7.86 -3.71 -7.55
CA VAL A 213 -9.22 -4.08 -7.12
C VAL A 213 -9.89 -2.92 -6.40
N ALA A 214 -10.82 -2.25 -7.08
CA ALA A 214 -11.73 -1.29 -6.46
C ALA A 214 -12.68 -2.00 -5.49
N MET A 215 -12.70 -1.53 -4.25
CA MET A 215 -13.51 -2.07 -3.17
C MET A 215 -14.30 -0.93 -2.51
N ASP A 216 -15.62 -0.97 -2.62
CA ASP A 216 -16.51 -0.05 -1.91
C ASP A 216 -17.20 -0.76 -0.75
N GLU A 217 -18.19 -0.11 -0.16
CA GLU A 217 -18.93 -0.63 0.99
C GLU A 217 -19.57 -1.99 0.67
N GLY A 218 -19.36 -2.97 1.56
CA GLY A 218 -19.82 -4.34 1.38
C GLY A 218 -18.90 -5.22 0.52
N ALA A 219 -17.90 -4.67 -0.17
CA ALA A 219 -16.96 -5.44 -0.96
C ALA A 219 -16.03 -6.30 -0.09
N ARG A 220 -15.76 -7.55 -0.52
CA ARG A 220 -14.95 -8.51 0.24
C ARG A 220 -14.04 -9.33 -0.68
N LEU A 221 -12.83 -9.60 -0.20
CA LEU A 221 -11.90 -10.54 -0.81
C LEU A 221 -11.62 -11.66 0.21
N LEU A 222 -11.78 -12.92 -0.21
CA LEU A 222 -11.35 -14.09 0.55
C LEU A 222 -10.07 -14.62 -0.08
N VAL A 223 -9.00 -14.68 0.71
CA VAL A 223 -7.68 -15.11 0.26
C VAL A 223 -7.24 -16.26 1.13
N THR A 224 -6.71 -17.31 0.50
CA THR A 224 -6.09 -18.46 1.16
C THR A 224 -4.65 -18.59 0.68
N GLU A 225 -3.95 -19.65 1.11
CA GLU A 225 -2.60 -19.96 0.64
C GLU A 225 -2.55 -20.20 -0.88
N ASP A 226 -3.64 -20.67 -1.48
CA ASP A 226 -3.79 -20.84 -2.92
C ASP A 226 -4.11 -19.53 -3.67
N GLY A 227 -4.08 -18.39 -2.97
CA GLY A 227 -4.36 -17.06 -3.52
C GLY A 227 -5.81 -16.60 -3.34
N LEU A 228 -6.24 -15.64 -4.18
CA LEU A 228 -7.58 -15.06 -4.13
C LEU A 228 -8.64 -16.11 -4.53
N GLN A 229 -9.48 -16.49 -3.58
CA GLN A 229 -10.52 -17.50 -3.78
C GLN A 229 -11.85 -16.87 -4.19
N HIS A 230 -12.26 -15.80 -3.51
CA HIS A 230 -13.54 -15.14 -3.77
C HIS A 230 -13.41 -13.64 -3.75
N ALA A 231 -14.12 -13.00 -4.68
CA ALA A 231 -14.33 -11.56 -4.71
C ALA A 231 -15.83 -11.28 -4.77
N THR A 232 -16.34 -10.48 -3.84
CA THR A 232 -17.75 -10.11 -3.75
C THR A 232 -17.87 -8.60 -3.76
N GLY A 233 -18.68 -8.03 -4.66
CA GLY A 233 -18.88 -6.58 -4.75
C GLY A 233 -17.63 -5.79 -5.13
N CYS A 234 -16.61 -6.47 -5.68
CA CYS A 234 -15.36 -5.87 -6.12
C CYS A 234 -15.40 -5.56 -7.63
N ARG A 235 -14.56 -4.60 -8.05
CA ARG A 235 -14.36 -4.25 -9.45
C ARG A 235 -12.86 -4.25 -9.81
N TRP A 236 -12.50 -4.69 -11.00
CA TRP A 236 -11.14 -4.65 -11.52
C TRP A 236 -10.93 -3.45 -12.42
N LEU A 237 -9.84 -2.72 -12.19
CA LEU A 237 -9.36 -1.67 -13.09
C LEU A 237 -8.55 -2.34 -14.20
N GLN A 238 -8.90 -2.06 -15.46
CA GLN A 238 -8.27 -2.68 -16.62
C GLN A 238 -7.26 -1.73 -17.30
N PRO A 239 -6.21 -2.26 -17.94
CA PRO A 239 -5.22 -1.46 -18.67
C PRO A 239 -5.79 -0.59 -19.80
N ASP A 240 -6.94 -0.97 -20.35
CA ASP A 240 -7.66 -0.23 -21.40
C ASP A 240 -8.51 0.93 -20.86
N GLY A 241 -8.51 1.15 -19.55
CA GLY A 241 -9.29 2.20 -18.90
C GLY A 241 -10.69 1.78 -18.48
N THR A 242 -11.09 0.53 -18.69
CA THR A 242 -12.39 0.04 -18.23
C THR A 242 -12.37 -0.40 -16.76
N VAL A 243 -13.54 -0.35 -16.13
CA VAL A 243 -13.77 -0.90 -14.79
C VAL A 243 -14.80 -2.00 -14.92
N VAL A 244 -14.41 -3.24 -14.59
CA VAL A 244 -15.27 -4.42 -14.76
C VAL A 244 -15.60 -5.04 -13.41
N ASP A 245 -16.82 -5.53 -13.25
CA ASP A 245 -17.17 -6.30 -12.05
C ASP A 245 -16.31 -7.56 -11.97
N THR A 246 -15.91 -7.92 -10.76
CA THR A 246 -15.21 -9.18 -10.55
C THR A 246 -16.09 -10.34 -10.97
N PRO A 247 -15.58 -11.29 -11.79
CA PRO A 247 -16.36 -12.45 -12.15
C PRO A 247 -16.78 -13.17 -10.88
N ALA A 248 -18.07 -13.48 -10.77
CA ALA A 248 -18.61 -14.21 -9.64
C ALA A 248 -17.82 -15.51 -9.49
N THR A 249 -17.02 -15.59 -8.43
CA THR A 249 -16.25 -16.79 -8.13
C THR A 249 -17.25 -17.78 -7.55
N SER A 250 -17.67 -18.74 -8.38
CA SER A 250 -18.61 -19.79 -7.99
C SER A 250 -17.94 -20.68 -6.95
N GLY A 251 -18.23 -20.43 -5.69
CA GLY A 251 -17.94 -21.34 -4.60
C GLY A 251 -18.68 -20.85 -3.37
N ALA A 252 -19.80 -21.49 -3.06
CA ALA A 252 -20.39 -21.34 -1.73
C ALA A 252 -19.36 -21.79 -0.69
N PRO A 253 -19.21 -21.09 0.45
CA PRO A 253 -18.51 -21.69 1.58
C PRO A 253 -19.32 -22.92 2.00
N ALA A 254 -18.67 -24.09 1.99
CA ALA A 254 -19.17 -25.29 2.65
C ALA A 254 -19.11 -25.10 4.17
#